data_AF-A0A2V8BXT3-F1
#
_entry.id   AF-A0A2V8BXT3-F1
#
_cell.length_a   1.000
_cell.length_b   1.000
_cell.length_c   1.000
_cell.angle_alpha   90.00
_cell.angle_beta   90.00
_cell.angle_gamma   90.00
#
_symmetry.space_group_name_H-M   'P 1'
#
loop_
_entity.id
_entity.type
_entity.pdbx_description
1 polymer ?
#
loop_
_entity_poly.entity_id
_entity_poly.type
_entity_poly.pdbx_seq_one_letter_code
_entity_poly.pdbx_strand_id
1 'polypeptide(L)'
;GFKIVDGEAALKNGDARQAIKTLSEANTLFDTWMGHFDLGRAYLEAGAFTQADSEFDRCIKRRGEAQSLFLDEEPTYGYLPPVYYYQGRVREGLKNAGFAESYRTYLSIRGQSKEDPLLPEVRRHVGR
;
A
#
# COMPACT_ATOMS: atom_id res chain seq x y z
N GLY A 1 -15.77 -4.73 17.15
CA GLY A 1 -15.56 -4.88 15.69
C GLY A 1 -14.10 -5.19 15.45
N PHE A 2 -13.79 -5.91 14.38
CA PHE A 2 -12.41 -6.06 13.90
C PHE A 2 -11.95 -4.68 13.41
N LYS A 3 -11.09 -3.99 14.18
CA LYS A 3 -10.71 -2.58 13.91
C LYS A 3 -10.12 -2.34 12.51
N ILE A 4 -9.52 -3.36 11.88
CA ILE A 4 -9.01 -3.27 10.50
C ILE A 4 -10.17 -3.08 9.50
N VAL A 5 -11.25 -3.85 9.64
CA VAL A 5 -12.44 -3.76 8.77
C VAL A 5 -13.11 -2.40 8.91
N ASP A 6 -13.21 -1.89 10.14
CA ASP A 6 -13.77 -0.56 10.41
C ASP A 6 -12.91 0.56 9.78
N GLY A 7 -11.58 0.40 9.81
CA GLY A 7 -10.62 1.30 9.16
C GLY A 7 -10.70 1.28 7.64
N GLU A 8 -10.81 0.10 7.02
CA GLU A 8 -11.02 -0.05 5.58
C GLU A 8 -12.35 0.56 5.11
N ALA A 9 -13.41 0.40 5.90
CA ALA A 9 -14.70 1.00 5.60
C ALA A 9 -14.62 2.54 5.60
N ALA A 10 -13.93 3.13 6.59
CA ALA A 10 -13.68 4.57 6.64
C ALA A 10 -12.86 5.05 5.41
N LEU A 11 -11.84 4.30 5.00
CA LEU A 11 -11.07 4.56 3.78
C LEU A 11 -11.96 4.57 2.53
N LYS A 12 -12.83 3.56 2.37
CA LYS A 12 -13.75 3.47 1.21
C LYS A 12 -14.74 4.63 1.17
N ASN A 13 -15.06 5.22 2.31
CA ASN A 13 -15.96 6.38 2.44
C ASN A 13 -15.22 7.72 2.31
N GLY A 14 -13.90 7.73 2.08
CA GLY A 14 -13.09 8.95 2.00
C GLY A 14 -12.82 9.62 3.36
N ASP A 15 -13.15 8.96 4.48
CA ASP A 15 -12.88 9.48 5.82
C ASP A 15 -11.46 9.07 6.26
N ALA A 16 -10.46 9.69 5.64
CA ALA A 16 -9.05 9.40 5.93
C ALA A 16 -8.70 9.64 7.40
N ARG A 17 -9.33 10.62 8.07
CA ARG A 17 -9.08 10.92 9.48
C ARG A 17 -9.55 9.79 10.38
N GLN A 18 -10.77 9.31 10.18
CA GLN A 18 -11.31 8.20 10.96
C GLN A 18 -10.55 6.89 10.64
N ALA A 19 -10.16 6.67 9.39
CA ALA A 19 -9.33 5.55 9.01
C ALA A 19 -7.98 5.54 9.73
N ILE A 20 -7.24 6.65 9.71
CA ILE A 20 -5.95 6.78 10.42
C ILE A 20 -6.11 6.45 11.90
N LYS A 21 -7.12 7.02 12.56
CA LYS A 21 -7.39 6.76 13.98
C LYS A 21 -7.62 5.26 14.22
N THR A 22 -8.54 4.66 13.47
CA THR A 22 -8.98 3.28 13.68
C THR A 22 -7.86 2.27 13.38
N LEU A 23 -7.09 2.50 12.31
CA LEU A 23 -5.98 1.63 11.91
C LEU A 23 -4.77 1.77 12.84
N SER A 24 -4.49 2.98 13.35
CA SER A 24 -3.46 3.18 14.38
C SER A 24 -3.81 2.43 15.67
N GLU A 25 -5.07 2.48 16.10
CA GLU A 25 -5.54 1.69 17.23
C GLU A 25 -5.50 0.18 16.96
N ALA A 26 -5.78 -0.26 15.72
CA ALA A 26 -5.66 -1.65 15.33
C ALA A 26 -4.21 -2.14 15.44
N ASN A 27 -3.25 -1.36 14.93
CA ASN A 27 -1.81 -1.68 14.99
C ASN A 27 -1.26 -1.66 16.43
N THR A 28 -1.89 -0.93 17.35
CA THR A 28 -1.56 -0.98 18.78
C THR A 28 -1.96 -2.32 19.41
N LEU A 29 -3.06 -2.92 18.95
CA LEU A 29 -3.54 -4.22 19.44
C LEU A 29 -2.81 -5.38 18.77
N PHE A 30 -2.64 -5.31 17.46
CA PHE A 30 -1.97 -6.31 16.65
C PHE A 30 -1.17 -5.61 15.54
N ASP A 31 0.15 -5.61 15.71
CA ASP A 31 1.09 -5.05 14.75
C ASP A 31 1.21 -5.99 13.53
N THR A 32 0.35 -5.78 12.53
CA THR A 32 0.26 -6.63 11.34
C THR A 32 0.72 -5.91 10.08
N TRP A 33 1.24 -6.69 9.13
CA TRP A 33 1.57 -6.18 7.80
C TRP A 33 0.38 -5.51 7.11
N MET A 34 -0.82 -6.11 7.16
CA MET A 34 -2.03 -5.55 6.53
C MET A 34 -2.47 -4.24 7.20
N GLY A 35 -2.43 -4.17 8.54
CA GLY A 35 -2.78 -2.95 9.25
C GLY A 35 -1.85 -1.78 8.92
N HIS A 36 -0.56 -2.05 8.66
CA HIS A 36 0.37 -1.05 8.15
C HIS A 36 0.12 -0.66 6.70
N PHE A 37 -0.21 -1.62 5.83
CA PHE A 37 -0.57 -1.36 4.45
C PHE A 37 -1.77 -0.40 4.34
N ASP A 38 -2.84 -0.67 5.07
CA ASP A 38 -4.03 0.19 5.06
C ASP A 38 -3.78 1.53 5.76
N LEU A 39 -2.98 1.57 6.82
CA LEU A 39 -2.61 2.84 7.46
C LEU A 39 -1.82 3.74 6.50
N GLY A 40 -0.92 3.16 5.70
CA GLY A 40 -0.22 3.88 4.62
C GLY A 40 -1.17 4.46 3.58
N ARG A 41 -2.20 3.70 3.17
CA ARG A 41 -3.25 4.19 2.25
C ARG A 41 -4.05 5.33 2.87
N ALA A 42 -4.38 5.24 4.16
CA ALA A 42 -5.09 6.30 4.87
C ALA A 42 -4.28 7.59 5.00
N TYR A 43 -2.97 7.48 5.27
CA TYR A 43 -2.08 8.63 5.25
C TYR A 43 -1.93 9.24 3.85
N LEU A 44 -1.86 8.42 2.79
CA LEU A 44 -1.82 8.91 1.42
C LEU A 44 -3.08 9.72 1.08
N GLU A 45 -4.27 9.21 1.41
CA GLU A 45 -5.54 9.91 1.17
C GLU A 45 -5.62 11.23 1.94
N ALA A 46 -5.04 11.29 3.14
CA ALA A 46 -4.93 12.52 3.93
C ALA A 46 -3.84 13.50 3.44
N GLY A 47 -3.07 13.16 2.40
CA GLY A 47 -1.91 13.95 1.94
C GLY A 47 -0.72 13.92 2.92
N ALA A 48 -0.74 13.04 3.90
CA ALA A 48 0.30 12.86 4.92
C ALA A 48 1.45 11.98 4.38
N PHE A 49 2.10 12.46 3.31
CA PHE A 49 3.01 11.63 2.51
C PHE A 49 4.21 11.07 3.30
N THR A 50 4.79 11.82 4.24
CA THR A 50 5.91 11.33 5.06
C THR A 50 5.51 10.13 5.93
N GLN A 51 4.34 10.19 6.56
CA GLN A 51 3.82 9.07 7.33
C GLN A 51 3.49 7.89 6.41
N ALA A 52 2.84 8.15 5.27
CA ALA A 52 2.52 7.11 4.30
C ALA A 52 3.78 6.36 3.79
N ASP A 53 4.87 7.07 3.47
CA ASP A 53 6.11 6.47 2.98
C ASP A 53 6.72 5.54 4.04
N SER A 54 6.67 5.97 5.31
CA SER A 54 7.16 5.18 6.45
C SER A 54 6.39 3.87 6.62
N GLU A 55 5.07 3.89 6.42
CA GLU A 55 4.24 2.68 6.50
C GLU A 55 4.54 1.71 5.34
N PHE A 56 4.72 2.21 4.13
CA PHE A 56 5.06 1.36 2.98
C PHE A 56 6.49 0.80 3.06
N ASP A 57 7.46 1.57 3.56
CA ASP A 57 8.81 1.06 3.86
C ASP A 57 8.78 -0.06 4.89
N ARG A 58 7.91 0.05 5.90
CA ARG A 58 7.71 -1.02 6.89
C ARG A 58 7.14 -2.28 6.23
N CYS A 59 6.15 -2.14 5.34
CA CYS A 59 5.59 -3.26 4.59
C CYS A 59 6.65 -3.97 3.72
N ILE A 60 7.55 -3.23 3.07
CA ILE A 60 8.63 -3.80 2.24
C ILE A 60 9.66 -4.55 3.10
N LYS A 61 10.01 -4.02 4.27
CA LYS A 61 10.90 -4.69 5.23
C LYS A 61 10.29 -5.98 5.78
N ARG A 62 8.97 -5.99 5.97
CA ARG A 62 8.19 -7.14 6.47
C ARG A 62 7.57 -8.00 5.37
N ARG A 63 8.08 -7.94 4.13
CA ARG A 63 7.50 -8.67 2.98
C ARG A 63 7.36 -10.20 3.17
N GLY A 64 8.14 -10.81 4.06
CA GLY A 64 8.01 -12.23 4.42
C GLY A 64 6.68 -12.56 5.12
N GLU A 65 6.11 -11.59 5.85
CA GLU A 65 4.80 -11.77 6.50
C GLU A 65 3.67 -11.76 5.47
N ALA A 66 3.78 -10.89 4.45
CA ALA A 66 2.86 -10.92 3.32
C ALA A 66 2.87 -12.29 2.61
N GLN A 67 4.02 -12.94 2.49
CA GLN A 67 4.12 -14.29 1.90
C GLN A 67 3.40 -15.35 2.75
N SER A 68 3.48 -15.27 4.07
CA SER A 68 2.80 -16.22 4.97
C SER A 68 1.27 -16.12 4.93
N LEU A 69 0.72 -14.98 4.52
CA LEU A 69 -0.74 -14.77 4.43
C LEU A 69 -1.38 -15.50 3.24
N PHE A 70 -0.61 -15.93 2.24
CA PHE A 70 -1.13 -16.48 0.96
C PHE A 70 -0.53 -17.85 0.60
N LEU A 71 -0.09 -18.64 1.58
CA LEU A 71 0.57 -19.93 1.34
C LEU A 71 -0.32 -20.98 0.64
N ASP A 72 -1.65 -20.83 0.69
CA ASP A 72 -2.62 -21.82 0.18
C ASP A 72 -3.38 -21.38 -1.09
N GLU A 73 -3.21 -20.14 -1.56
CA GLU A 73 -3.81 -19.66 -2.81
C GLU A 73 -2.71 -19.62 -3.89
N GLU A 74 -3.02 -20.03 -5.14
CA GLU A 74 -2.09 -19.92 -6.29
C GLU A 74 -1.28 -18.62 -6.25
N PRO A 75 -0.01 -18.58 -6.70
CA PRO A 75 0.99 -17.54 -6.43
C PRO A 75 0.61 -16.18 -6.98
N THR A 76 -0.41 -15.60 -6.38
CA THR A 76 -0.90 -14.27 -6.62
C THR A 76 -0.31 -13.51 -5.47
N TYR A 77 0.86 -12.94 -5.72
CA TYR A 77 1.46 -11.91 -4.89
C TYR A 77 0.43 -10.77 -4.69
N GLY A 78 -0.53 -10.96 -3.77
CA GLY A 78 -1.81 -10.25 -3.79
C GLY A 78 -1.68 -8.80 -3.35
N TYR A 79 -0.78 -8.53 -2.43
CA TYR A 79 -0.65 -7.20 -1.81
C TYR A 79 0.75 -6.59 -1.89
N LEU A 80 1.81 -7.37 -2.11
CA LEU A 80 3.16 -6.81 -2.23
C LEU A 80 3.32 -5.87 -3.44
N PRO A 81 2.83 -6.19 -4.66
CA PRO A 81 2.89 -5.25 -5.77
C PRO A 81 2.13 -3.94 -5.48
N PRO A 82 0.87 -3.95 -4.97
CA PRO A 82 0.20 -2.72 -4.52
C PRO A 82 1.01 -1.83 -3.57
N VAL A 83 1.87 -2.37 -2.68
CA VAL A 83 2.77 -1.55 -1.85
C VAL A 83 3.66 -0.66 -2.70
N TYR A 84 4.28 -1.21 -3.74
CA TYR A 84 5.17 -0.45 -4.63
C TYR A 84 4.41 0.59 -5.45
N TYR A 85 3.15 0.32 -5.82
CA TYR A 85 2.30 1.31 -6.46
C TYR A 85 2.02 2.50 -5.51
N TYR A 86 1.57 2.24 -4.29
CA TYR A 86 1.25 3.31 -3.34
C TYR A 86 2.49 4.06 -2.87
N GLN A 87 3.63 3.38 -2.70
CA GLN A 87 4.91 4.04 -2.43
C GLN A 87 5.31 4.98 -3.56
N GLY A 88 5.11 4.57 -4.82
CA GLY A 88 5.31 5.45 -5.98
C GLY A 88 4.44 6.70 -5.90
N ARG A 89 3.15 6.55 -5.59
CA ARG A 89 2.20 7.69 -5.44
C ARG A 89 2.61 8.64 -4.33
N VAL A 90 3.01 8.11 -3.18
CA VAL A 90 3.50 8.89 -2.04
C VAL A 90 4.77 9.67 -2.40
N ARG A 91 5.76 9.00 -3.01
CA ARG A 91 7.04 9.61 -3.37
C ARG A 91 6.91 10.65 -4.49
N GLU A 92 5.97 10.44 -5.41
CA GLU A 92 5.60 11.44 -6.42
C GLU A 92 5.00 12.69 -5.72
N GLY A 93 4.12 12.51 -4.73
CA GLY A 93 3.59 13.59 -3.88
C GLY A 93 4.66 14.35 -3.11
N LEU A 94 5.69 13.64 -2.63
CA LEU A 94 6.88 14.24 -1.99
C LEU A 94 7.84 14.93 -2.96
N LYS A 95 7.60 14.84 -4.29
CA LYS A 95 8.53 15.29 -5.34
C LYS A 95 9.91 14.63 -5.21
N ASN A 96 9.96 13.40 -4.72
CA ASN A 96 11.18 12.63 -4.64
C ASN A 96 11.52 12.07 -6.03
N ALA A 97 12.69 12.41 -6.58
CA ALA A 97 13.13 11.97 -7.92
C ALA A 97 13.18 10.43 -8.09
N GLY A 98 13.23 9.66 -6.99
CA GLY A 98 13.23 8.20 -7.02
C GLY A 98 11.85 7.53 -7.15
N PHE A 99 10.75 8.29 -7.25
CA PHE A 99 9.40 7.71 -7.23
C PHE A 99 9.18 6.64 -8.32
N ALA A 100 9.77 6.83 -9.50
CA ALA A 100 9.66 5.93 -10.66
C ALA A 100 10.27 4.53 -10.41
N GLU A 101 11.20 4.39 -9.45
CA GLU A 101 11.75 3.09 -9.07
C GLU A 101 10.70 2.16 -8.46
N SER A 102 9.79 2.72 -7.64
CA SER A 102 8.69 1.96 -7.04
C SER A 102 7.77 1.41 -8.13
N TYR A 103 7.40 2.24 -9.11
CA TYR A 103 6.60 1.81 -10.26
C TYR A 103 7.32 0.81 -11.17
N ARG A 104 8.64 0.95 -11.38
CA ARG A 104 9.44 -0.06 -12.11
C ARG A 104 9.46 -1.40 -11.39
N THR A 105 9.56 -1.39 -10.06
CA THR A 105 9.49 -2.60 -9.24
C THR A 105 8.10 -3.24 -9.31
N TYR A 106 7.03 -2.44 -9.32
CA TYR A 106 5.70 -2.95 -9.60
C TYR A 106 5.64 -3.69 -10.94
N LEU A 107 6.16 -3.08 -12.01
CA LEU A 107 6.14 -3.65 -13.36
C LEU A 107 7.00 -4.90 -13.50
N SER A 108 8.10 -5.04 -12.75
CA SER A 108 8.88 -6.28 -12.79
C SER A 108 8.11 -7.48 -12.21
N ILE A 109 7.15 -7.24 -11.33
CA ILE A 109 6.31 -8.28 -10.71
C ILE A 109 5.03 -8.52 -11.53
N ARG A 110 4.36 -7.45 -11.96
CA ARG A 110 2.99 -7.52 -12.53
C ARG A 110 2.89 -7.12 -13.99
N GLY A 111 3.98 -6.68 -14.61
CA GLY A 111 3.99 -6.05 -15.93
C GLY A 111 3.44 -6.90 -17.09
N GLN A 112 3.48 -8.23 -16.94
CA GLN A 112 2.97 -9.21 -17.91
C GLN A 112 1.52 -9.65 -17.62
N SER A 113 0.94 -9.23 -16.48
CA SER A 113 -0.45 -9.55 -16.16
C SER A 113 -1.41 -8.91 -17.18
N LYS A 114 -2.42 -9.67 -17.57
CA LYS A 114 -3.48 -9.20 -18.49
C LYS A 114 -4.69 -8.61 -17.76
N GLU A 115 -4.83 -8.89 -16.46
CA GLU A 115 -6.04 -8.61 -15.68
C GLU A 115 -5.77 -7.59 -14.56
N ASP A 116 -4.59 -6.98 -14.52
CA ASP A 116 -4.24 -6.06 -13.45
C ASP A 116 -4.74 -4.63 -13.71
N PRO A 117 -5.68 -4.11 -12.88
CA PRO A 117 -6.29 -2.80 -13.12
C PRO A 117 -5.33 -1.63 -12.87
N LEU A 118 -4.22 -1.83 -12.15
CA LEU A 118 -3.28 -0.76 -11.85
C LEU A 118 -2.25 -0.55 -12.98
N LEU A 119 -2.06 -1.52 -13.88
CA LEU A 119 -1.04 -1.43 -14.94
C LEU A 119 -1.15 -0.19 -15.84
N PRO A 120 -2.34 0.23 -16.30
CA PRO A 120 -2.47 1.46 -17.10
C PRO A 120 -2.00 2.70 -16.34
N GLU A 121 -2.26 2.77 -15.03
CA GLU A 121 -1.81 3.89 -14.21
C GLU A 121 -0.31 3.83 -13.97
N VAL A 122 0.21 2.70 -13.49
CA VAL A 122 1.64 2.50 -13.22
C VAL A 122 2.49 2.86 -14.44
N ARG A 123 2.11 2.41 -15.64
CA ARG A 123 2.83 2.72 -16.90
C ARG A 123 2.86 4.22 -17.21
N ARG A 124 1.80 4.97 -16.88
CA ARG A 124 1.78 6.44 -17.06
C ARG A 124 2.75 7.16 -16.14
N HIS A 125 2.94 6.66 -14.92
CA HIS A 125 3.82 7.33 -13.95
C HIS A 125 5.31 7.01 -14.15
N VAL A 126 5.67 5.84 -14.69
CA VAL A 126 7.08 5.51 -14.96
C VAL A 126 7.72 6.47 -15.98
N GLY A 127 6.94 7.05 -16.89
CA GLY A 127 7.42 7.96 -17.93
C GLY A 127 7.43 9.45 -17.55
N ARG A 128 7.17 9.79 -16.29
CA ARG A 128 7.18 11.17 -15.76
C ARG A 128 8.51 11.47 -15.08
#